data_AF-A0A537UFE0-F1
#
_entry.id   AF-A0A537UFE0-F1
#
_cell.length_a   1.000
_cell.length_b   1.000
_cell.length_c   1.000
_cell.angle_alpha   90.00
_cell.angle_beta   90.00
_cell.angle_gamma   90.00
#
_symmetry.space_group_name_H-M   'P 1'
#
loop_
_entity.id
_entity.type
_entity.pdbx_description
1 polymer ?
#
loop_
_entity_poly.entity_id
_entity_poly.type
_entity_poly.pdbx_seq_one_letter_code
_entity_poly.pdbx_strand_id
1 'polypeptide(L)'
;MSRRWDVALARFCCLWCIVLPTAGARAEGGMLNACRSEAVAIGKVRAITDGRSFVLEDGREIRLAGIEVPLPPSADEAGPRTEAALAARKALETVLADQTVELHHTAASVDRYGRTIALAYLVAHRARPSVAHEMLARGFARVSAHVGDRSCAEEFWAQERAARQAKLGLWSEPYYVILAADSGAELSAERGRFTVAEGKVWSVRESAGTIYINFGRRWAEALTVTISKHDEGAFAAAGVAPKRLEKRRVRVRGWIEERAGPRIGATRPEQIEIVESN
;
A
#
# COMPACT_ATOMS: atom_id res chain seq x y z
N MET A 1 -30.04 81.47 0.96
CA MET A 1 -31.30 81.17 0.26
C MET A 1 -31.00 80.14 -0.82
N SER A 2 -31.76 79.02 -0.86
CA SER A 2 -31.90 78.04 -1.96
C SER A 2 -30.64 77.30 -2.46
N ARG A 3 -30.57 75.98 -2.70
CA ARG A 3 -31.56 74.88 -2.76
C ARG A 3 -30.79 73.54 -2.68
N ARG A 4 -31.35 72.62 -1.89
CA ARG A 4 -31.44 71.14 -1.99
C ARG A 4 -30.83 70.45 -3.22
N TRP A 5 -30.14 69.33 -3.00
CA TRP A 5 -30.40 68.02 -3.67
C TRP A 5 -30.10 66.86 -2.71
N ASP A 6 -31.14 66.12 -2.33
CA ASP A 6 -31.09 64.81 -1.67
C ASP A 6 -30.66 63.73 -2.68
N VAL A 7 -29.75 62.83 -2.29
CA VAL A 7 -29.55 61.56 -2.99
C VAL A 7 -29.62 60.43 -1.97
N ALA A 8 -30.75 59.71 -2.01
CA ALA A 8 -30.99 58.51 -1.24
C ALA A 8 -30.20 57.34 -1.85
N LEU A 9 -29.29 56.74 -1.08
CA LEU A 9 -28.68 55.45 -1.41
C LEU A 9 -29.60 54.31 -0.97
N ALA A 10 -30.32 53.72 -1.94
CA ALA A 10 -31.03 52.47 -1.75
C ALA A 10 -30.05 51.29 -1.74
N ARG A 11 -29.92 50.63 -0.58
CA ARG A 11 -29.18 49.38 -0.41
C ARG A 11 -29.99 48.23 -1.03
N PHE A 12 -29.57 47.74 -2.19
CA PHE A 12 -30.08 46.49 -2.77
C PHE A 12 -29.33 45.31 -2.13
N CYS A 13 -30.01 44.58 -1.24
CA CYS A 13 -29.51 43.37 -0.60
C CYS A 13 -29.96 42.17 -1.44
N CYS A 14 -29.13 41.72 -2.38
CA CYS A 14 -29.38 40.46 -3.12
C CYS A 14 -28.89 39.28 -2.27
N LEU A 15 -29.80 38.64 -1.55
CA LEU A 15 -29.60 37.33 -0.94
C LEU A 15 -29.59 36.26 -2.04
N TRP A 16 -28.39 35.81 -2.41
CA TRP A 16 -28.20 34.69 -3.33
C TRP A 16 -28.19 33.40 -2.50
N CYS A 17 -29.33 32.72 -2.41
CA CYS A 17 -29.40 31.38 -1.83
C CYS A 17 -28.79 30.37 -2.82
N ILE A 18 -27.50 30.08 -2.65
CA ILE A 18 -26.82 28.98 -3.33
C ILE A 18 -27.28 27.67 -2.66
N VAL A 19 -28.23 26.98 -3.28
CA VAL A 19 -28.57 25.60 -2.94
C VAL A 19 -27.51 24.71 -3.57
N LEU A 20 -26.52 24.30 -2.78
CA LEU A 20 -25.55 23.27 -3.19
C LEU A 20 -26.24 21.91 -3.18
N PRO A 21 -26.32 21.18 -4.31
CA PRO A 21 -26.79 19.80 -4.30
C PRO A 21 -25.76 18.94 -3.56
N THR A 22 -26.16 18.37 -2.43
CA THR A 22 -25.42 17.31 -1.76
C THR A 22 -25.57 16.01 -2.56
N ALA A 23 -24.82 15.90 -3.66
CA ALA A 23 -24.61 14.64 -4.33
C ALA A 23 -23.72 13.75 -3.43
N GLY A 24 -24.34 13.11 -2.45
CA GLY A 24 -23.74 12.01 -1.72
C GLY A 24 -23.60 10.83 -2.67
N ALA A 25 -22.47 10.75 -3.36
CA ALA A 25 -22.04 9.52 -4.01
C ALA A 25 -21.79 8.49 -2.91
N ARG A 26 -22.77 7.62 -2.65
CA ARG A 26 -22.51 6.36 -1.95
C ARG A 26 -21.58 5.57 -2.86
N ALA A 27 -20.33 5.43 -2.47
CA ALA A 27 -19.47 4.39 -3.01
C ALA A 27 -20.19 3.06 -2.74
N GLU A 28 -20.64 2.40 -3.80
CA GLU A 28 -21.13 1.03 -3.72
C GLU A 28 -19.95 0.19 -3.22
N GLY A 29 -19.99 -0.15 -1.93
CA GLY A 29 -19.01 -1.01 -1.28
C GLY A 29 -19.15 -2.42 -1.82
N GLY A 30 -18.52 -2.69 -2.97
CA GLY A 30 -18.32 -4.04 -3.45
C GLY A 30 -17.69 -4.88 -2.34
N MET A 31 -18.20 -6.10 -2.13
CA MET A 31 -17.64 -7.00 -1.14
C MET A 31 -16.19 -7.33 -1.53
N LEU A 32 -15.22 -6.96 -0.67
CA LEU A 32 -13.80 -7.25 -0.86
C LEU A 32 -13.53 -8.75 -0.63
N ASN A 33 -13.72 -9.53 -1.68
CA ASN A 33 -13.75 -10.99 -1.67
C ASN A 33 -12.76 -11.62 -2.63
N ALA A 34 -12.13 -10.86 -3.53
CA ALA A 34 -11.17 -11.40 -4.50
C ALA A 34 -9.99 -12.09 -3.80
N CYS A 35 -9.62 -11.63 -2.61
CA CYS A 35 -8.59 -12.27 -1.80
C CYS A 35 -9.04 -13.50 -0.99
N ARG A 36 -10.33 -13.82 -0.95
CA ARG A 36 -10.87 -14.85 -0.05
C ARG A 36 -10.72 -16.23 -0.67
N SER A 37 -9.75 -17.00 -0.18
CA SER A 37 -9.57 -18.43 -0.50
C SER A 37 -10.35 -19.33 0.47
N GLU A 38 -10.13 -20.65 0.43
CA GLU A 38 -10.72 -21.57 1.41
C GLU A 38 -10.18 -21.31 2.83
N ALA A 39 -11.06 -21.43 3.82
CA ALA A 39 -10.70 -21.34 5.22
C ALA A 39 -9.90 -22.58 5.63
N VAL A 40 -8.74 -22.36 6.24
CA VAL A 40 -7.78 -23.45 6.53
C VAL A 40 -7.63 -23.70 8.02
N ALA A 41 -7.95 -22.71 8.84
CA ALA A 41 -7.93 -22.82 10.29
C ALA A 41 -8.78 -21.74 10.94
N ILE A 42 -9.17 -21.99 12.19
CA ILE A 42 -9.76 -21.00 13.08
C ILE A 42 -8.89 -20.93 14.33
N GLY A 43 -8.82 -19.76 14.96
CA GLY A 43 -8.14 -19.60 16.25
C GLY A 43 -8.54 -18.33 16.97
N LYS A 44 -8.47 -18.36 18.29
CA LYS A 44 -8.66 -17.18 19.14
C LYS A 44 -7.34 -16.44 19.30
N VAL A 45 -7.37 -15.13 19.12
CA VAL A 45 -6.19 -14.28 19.26
C VAL A 45 -5.83 -14.17 20.74
N ARG A 46 -4.57 -14.48 21.06
CA ARG A 46 -4.00 -14.38 22.41
C ARG A 46 -3.25 -13.07 22.62
N ALA A 47 -2.43 -12.67 21.64
CA ALA A 47 -1.55 -11.51 21.77
C ALA A 47 -1.18 -10.91 20.41
N ILE A 48 -0.90 -9.60 20.40
CA ILE A 48 -0.41 -8.87 19.22
C ILE A 48 1.08 -8.59 19.35
N THR A 49 1.87 -9.10 18.41
CA THR A 49 3.33 -9.00 18.40
C THR A 49 3.78 -7.68 17.76
N ASP A 50 3.28 -7.38 16.56
CA ASP A 50 3.61 -6.16 15.81
C ASP A 50 2.42 -5.69 14.95
N GLY A 51 2.60 -4.69 14.09
CA GLY A 51 1.54 -4.14 13.23
C GLY A 51 0.92 -5.10 12.21
N ARG A 52 1.42 -6.33 12.08
CA ARG A 52 0.88 -7.34 11.17
C ARG A 52 0.98 -8.79 11.67
N SER A 53 1.46 -9.00 12.90
CA SER A 53 1.73 -10.33 13.42
C SER A 53 1.07 -10.49 14.80
N PHE A 54 0.48 -11.66 15.03
CA PHE A 54 -0.23 -12.00 16.26
C PHE A 54 -0.07 -13.49 16.58
N VAL A 55 -0.35 -13.86 17.82
CA VAL A 55 -0.26 -15.23 18.33
C VAL A 55 -1.65 -15.72 18.70
N LEU A 56 -1.97 -16.95 18.32
CA LEU A 56 -3.21 -17.63 18.69
C LEU A 56 -3.07 -18.29 20.08
N GLU A 57 -4.20 -18.64 20.72
CA GLU A 57 -4.21 -19.35 22.01
C GLU A 57 -3.50 -20.71 21.94
N ASP A 58 -3.50 -21.37 20.78
CA ASP A 58 -2.79 -22.62 20.53
C ASP A 58 -1.27 -22.46 20.27
N GLY A 59 -0.76 -21.23 20.34
CA GLY A 59 0.66 -20.91 20.20
C GLY A 59 1.13 -20.67 18.77
N ARG A 60 0.28 -20.85 17.74
CA ARG A 60 0.65 -20.52 16.35
C ARG A 60 0.87 -19.02 16.20
N GLU A 61 2.00 -18.66 15.60
CA GLU A 61 2.26 -17.29 15.19
C GLU A 61 1.76 -17.06 13.77
N ILE A 62 0.98 -16.00 13.61
CA ILE A 62 0.38 -15.61 12.34
C ILE A 62 0.98 -14.28 11.89
N ARG A 63 1.35 -14.19 10.61
CA ARG A 63 1.73 -12.97 9.92
C ARG A 63 0.71 -12.70 8.82
N LEU A 64 0.10 -11.52 8.85
CA LEU A 64 -0.88 -11.12 7.85
C LEU A 64 -0.23 -11.06 6.45
N ALA A 65 -0.85 -11.75 5.50
CA ALA A 65 -0.45 -11.77 4.09
C ALA A 65 -0.77 -10.46 3.38
N GLY A 66 -0.04 -10.17 2.30
CA GLY A 66 -0.32 -9.04 1.40
C GLY A 66 -0.02 -7.64 1.96
N ILE A 67 0.46 -7.52 3.20
CA ILE A 67 0.79 -6.23 3.82
C ILE A 67 2.21 -6.13 4.39
N GLU A 68 2.78 -4.94 4.26
CA GLU A 68 3.99 -4.49 4.93
C GLU A 68 3.65 -3.35 5.90
N VAL A 69 4.30 -3.36 7.06
CA VAL A 69 4.13 -2.36 8.12
C VAL A 69 5.51 -1.83 8.53
N PRO A 70 5.59 -0.65 9.16
CA PRO A 70 6.83 -0.21 9.77
C PRO A 70 7.40 -1.29 10.68
N LEU A 71 8.71 -1.50 10.61
CA LEU A 71 9.36 -2.52 11.42
C LEU A 71 9.24 -2.17 12.92
N PRO A 72 9.12 -3.18 13.80
CA PRO A 72 9.17 -2.95 15.24
C PRO A 72 10.42 -2.15 15.62
N PRO A 73 10.31 -1.16 16.51
CA PRO A 73 11.44 -0.34 16.91
C PRO A 73 12.45 -1.16 17.72
N SER A 74 13.73 -0.79 17.58
CA SER A 74 14.77 -1.19 18.52
C SER A 74 14.49 -0.56 19.90
N ALA A 75 14.99 -1.13 20.99
CA ALA A 75 14.72 -0.64 22.36
C ALA A 75 15.03 0.86 22.55
N ASP A 76 16.07 1.37 21.87
CA ASP A 76 16.52 2.76 21.97
C ASP A 76 16.16 3.60 20.71
N GLU A 77 15.37 3.06 19.77
CA GLU A 77 15.00 3.77 18.55
C GLU A 77 13.81 4.71 18.81
N ALA A 78 14.00 6.01 18.55
CA ALA A 78 12.96 7.02 18.65
C ALA A 78 12.66 7.67 17.29
N GLY A 79 11.56 8.42 17.23
CA GLY A 79 11.17 9.23 16.08
C GLY A 79 9.98 8.67 15.27
N PRO A 80 9.67 9.28 14.11
CA PRO A 80 8.44 9.02 13.38
C PRO A 80 8.23 7.55 12.98
N ARG A 81 9.30 6.78 12.82
CA ARG A 81 9.21 5.36 12.49
C ARG A 81 8.75 4.50 13.66
N THR A 82 9.32 4.76 14.84
CA THR A 82 8.91 4.12 16.10
C THR A 82 7.44 4.40 16.38
N GLU A 83 7.05 5.67 16.24
CA GLU A 83 5.65 6.09 16.43
C GLU A 83 4.70 5.39 15.46
N ALA A 84 5.07 5.31 14.17
CA ALA A 84 4.29 4.62 13.16
C ALA A 84 4.18 3.09 13.41
N ALA A 85 5.26 2.44 13.86
CA ALA A 85 5.25 1.02 14.21
C ALA A 85 4.34 0.73 15.41
N LEU A 86 4.43 1.56 16.46
CA LEU A 86 3.57 1.46 17.63
C LEU A 86 2.10 1.74 17.29
N ALA A 87 1.83 2.73 16.42
CA ALA A 87 0.50 3.03 15.94
C ALA A 87 -0.11 1.87 15.14
N ALA A 88 0.66 1.24 14.25
CA ALA A 88 0.22 0.07 13.51
C ALA A 88 -0.08 -1.13 14.42
N ARG A 89 0.78 -1.39 15.42
CA ARG A 89 0.54 -2.44 16.44
C ARG A 89 -0.76 -2.18 17.21
N LYS A 90 -0.95 -0.96 17.72
CA LYS A 90 -2.15 -0.56 18.46
C LYS A 90 -3.42 -0.65 17.61
N ALA A 91 -3.31 -0.28 16.33
CA ALA A 91 -4.42 -0.41 15.39
C ALA A 91 -4.81 -1.88 15.19
N LEU A 92 -3.84 -2.78 15.05
CA LEU A 92 -4.10 -4.21 14.93
C LEU A 92 -4.73 -4.78 16.20
N GLU A 93 -4.25 -4.36 17.38
CA GLU A 93 -4.82 -4.72 18.68
C GLU A 93 -6.28 -4.28 18.81
N THR A 94 -6.62 -3.07 18.34
CA THR A 94 -8.01 -2.60 18.32
C THR A 94 -8.92 -3.50 17.47
N VAL A 95 -8.39 -4.13 16.42
CA VAL A 95 -9.16 -4.99 15.51
C VAL A 95 -9.25 -6.42 16.02
N LEU A 96 -8.19 -6.93 16.66
CA LEU A 96 -8.01 -8.36 16.94
C LEU A 96 -8.08 -8.76 18.42
N ALA A 97 -8.02 -7.81 19.36
CA ALA A 97 -8.06 -8.13 20.79
C ALA A 97 -9.34 -8.94 21.13
N ASP A 98 -9.14 -10.07 21.79
CA ASP A 98 -10.17 -11.04 22.18
C ASP A 98 -11.05 -11.56 21.03
N GLN A 99 -10.61 -11.40 19.78
CA GLN A 99 -11.35 -11.89 18.61
C GLN A 99 -10.97 -13.33 18.25
N THR A 100 -11.93 -14.02 17.61
CA THR A 100 -11.67 -15.29 16.92
C THR A 100 -11.58 -15.02 15.41
N VAL A 101 -10.51 -15.52 14.79
CA VAL A 101 -10.23 -15.33 13.38
C VAL A 101 -10.30 -16.64 12.60
N GLU A 102 -10.81 -16.55 11.38
CA GLU A 102 -10.69 -17.57 10.34
C GLU A 102 -9.49 -17.20 9.45
N LEU A 103 -8.58 -18.15 9.27
CA LEU A 103 -7.36 -17.99 8.48
C LEU A 103 -7.58 -18.57 7.09
N HIS A 104 -7.09 -17.86 6.08
CA HIS A 104 -7.19 -18.23 4.67
C HIS A 104 -5.79 -18.22 4.05
N HIS A 105 -5.38 -19.34 3.44
CA HIS A 105 -4.03 -19.49 2.90
C HIS A 105 -3.80 -18.61 1.67
N THR A 106 -2.56 -18.13 1.57
CA THR A 106 -1.91 -17.79 0.29
C THR A 106 -0.86 -18.88 0.01
N ALA A 107 -0.47 -19.11 -1.24
CA ALA A 107 0.24 -20.33 -1.72
C ALA A 107 1.58 -20.72 -1.04
N ALA A 108 2.07 -19.98 -0.03
CA ALA A 108 3.16 -20.37 0.86
C ALA A 108 2.71 -20.20 2.33
N SER A 109 2.53 -21.31 3.05
CA SER A 109 1.80 -21.32 4.33
C SER A 109 2.63 -20.93 5.54
N VAL A 110 3.97 -21.05 5.49
CA VAL A 110 4.86 -20.81 6.64
C VAL A 110 6.15 -20.13 6.19
N ASP A 111 6.61 -19.11 6.91
CA ASP A 111 7.87 -18.43 6.64
C ASP A 111 9.10 -19.11 7.29
N ARG A 112 10.30 -18.62 7.00
CA ARG A 112 11.56 -19.19 7.55
C ARG A 112 11.67 -19.16 9.08
N TYR A 113 10.79 -18.42 9.75
CA TYR A 113 10.73 -18.29 11.20
C TYR A 113 9.60 -19.13 11.81
N GLY A 114 8.92 -19.96 11.00
CA GLY A 114 7.83 -20.81 11.46
C GLY A 114 6.48 -20.09 11.57
N ARG A 115 6.37 -18.83 11.13
CA ARG A 115 5.11 -18.08 11.21
C ARG A 115 4.22 -18.44 10.03
N THR A 116 2.94 -18.65 10.31
CA THR A 116 1.95 -18.91 9.27
C THR A 116 1.62 -17.61 8.53
N ILE A 117 1.76 -17.60 7.20
CA ILE A 117 1.37 -16.45 6.36
C ILE A 117 -0.07 -16.65 5.89
N ALA A 118 -0.99 -15.80 6.35
CA ALA A 118 -2.41 -15.94 6.04
C ALA A 118 -3.14 -14.61 6.00
N LEU A 119 -4.27 -14.58 5.30
CA LEU A 119 -5.29 -13.56 5.53
C LEU A 119 -6.15 -13.99 6.72
N ALA A 120 -6.53 -13.02 7.56
CA ALA A 120 -7.40 -13.26 8.72
C ALA A 120 -8.72 -12.53 8.54
N TYR A 121 -9.82 -13.22 8.83
CA TYR A 121 -11.18 -12.68 8.82
C TYR A 121 -11.82 -12.90 10.19
N LEU A 122 -12.54 -11.90 10.70
CA LEU A 122 -13.23 -12.05 11.99
C LEU A 122 -14.41 -13.01 11.84
N VAL A 123 -14.47 -14.05 12.69
CA VAL A 123 -15.56 -15.05 12.65
C VAL A 123 -16.91 -14.40 12.91
N ALA A 124 -16.98 -13.43 13.84
CA ALA A 124 -18.21 -12.70 14.15
C ALA A 124 -18.74 -11.86 12.97
N HIS A 125 -17.89 -11.56 11.98
CA HIS A 125 -18.19 -10.63 10.90
C HIS A 125 -17.68 -11.13 9.55
N ARG A 126 -18.09 -12.33 9.14
CA ARG A 126 -17.59 -12.96 7.90
C ARG A 126 -17.79 -12.12 6.64
N ALA A 127 -18.79 -11.25 6.58
CA ALA A 127 -19.02 -10.35 5.45
C ALA A 127 -18.07 -9.13 5.41
N ARG A 128 -17.31 -8.87 6.48
CA ARG A 128 -16.33 -7.79 6.49
C ARG A 128 -15.09 -8.16 5.66
N PRO A 129 -14.38 -7.15 5.13
CA PRO A 129 -13.05 -7.34 4.57
C PRO A 129 -12.09 -8.01 5.56
N SER A 130 -11.02 -8.60 5.04
CA SER A 130 -9.97 -9.16 5.90
C SER A 130 -9.33 -8.08 6.80
N VAL A 131 -8.69 -8.51 7.88
CA VAL A 131 -7.94 -7.62 8.77
C VAL A 131 -6.84 -6.86 8.00
N ALA A 132 -6.23 -7.48 6.99
CA ALA A 132 -5.27 -6.82 6.12
C ALA A 132 -5.89 -5.65 5.33
N HIS A 133 -7.10 -5.82 4.78
CA HIS A 133 -7.83 -4.72 4.14
C HIS A 133 -8.13 -3.59 5.12
N GLU A 134 -8.53 -3.92 6.35
CA GLU A 134 -8.82 -2.90 7.37
C GLU A 134 -7.56 -2.10 7.74
N MET A 135 -6.42 -2.78 7.88
CA MET A 135 -5.12 -2.12 8.14
C MET A 135 -4.70 -1.20 7.00
N LEU A 136 -4.93 -1.60 5.75
CA LEU A 136 -4.68 -0.75 4.57
C LEU A 136 -5.63 0.45 4.51
N ALA A 137 -6.94 0.22 4.70
CA ALA A 137 -7.97 1.25 4.63
C ALA A 137 -7.78 2.35 5.69
N ARG A 138 -7.26 1.97 6.86
CA ARG A 138 -6.93 2.90 7.95
C ARG A 138 -5.55 3.53 7.82
N GLY A 139 -4.78 3.15 6.79
CA GLY A 139 -3.45 3.70 6.52
C GLY A 139 -2.35 3.20 7.47
N PHE A 140 -2.52 2.05 8.14
CA PHE A 140 -1.51 1.47 9.04
C PHE A 140 -0.60 0.43 8.38
N ALA A 141 -0.82 0.17 7.09
CA ALA A 141 -0.04 -0.75 6.30
C ALA A 141 0.12 -0.24 4.85
N ARG A 142 1.10 -0.82 4.16
CA ARG A 142 1.30 -0.72 2.71
C ARG A 142 1.11 -2.09 2.09
N VAL A 143 0.69 -2.15 0.83
CA VAL A 143 0.53 -3.42 0.11
C VAL A 143 1.91 -4.00 -0.16
N SER A 144 2.10 -5.27 0.18
CA SER A 144 3.39 -5.96 0.07
C SER A 144 3.75 -6.28 -1.38
N ALA A 145 4.97 -6.77 -1.59
CA ALA A 145 5.40 -7.32 -2.88
C ALA A 145 4.75 -8.67 -3.22
N HIS A 146 4.16 -9.35 -2.23
CA HIS A 146 3.53 -10.65 -2.37
C HIS A 146 2.08 -10.53 -1.90
N VAL A 147 1.28 -9.94 -2.78
CA VAL A 147 -0.18 -10.01 -2.70
C VAL A 147 -0.64 -11.20 -3.55
N GLY A 148 -1.90 -11.64 -3.39
CA GLY A 148 -2.44 -12.80 -4.10
C GLY A 148 -2.47 -12.63 -5.62
N ASP A 149 -3.50 -13.14 -6.28
CA ASP A 149 -3.66 -12.85 -7.71
C ASP A 149 -3.96 -11.35 -7.96
N ARG A 150 -4.03 -11.01 -9.26
CA ARG A 150 -4.29 -9.65 -9.72
C ARG A 150 -5.57 -9.04 -9.14
N SER A 151 -6.64 -9.81 -9.01
CA SER A 151 -7.92 -9.31 -8.52
C SER A 151 -7.85 -8.96 -7.03
N CYS A 152 -7.16 -9.80 -6.24
CA CYS A 152 -6.85 -9.51 -4.85
C CYS A 152 -5.93 -8.28 -4.71
N ALA A 153 -4.93 -8.16 -5.58
CA ALA A 153 -4.04 -7.00 -5.61
C ALA A 153 -4.78 -5.69 -5.85
N GLU A 154 -5.75 -5.68 -6.77
CA GLU A 154 -6.56 -4.50 -7.08
C GLU A 154 -7.43 -4.05 -5.89
N GLU A 155 -8.03 -4.98 -5.14
CA GLU A 155 -8.74 -4.68 -3.89
C GLU A 155 -7.81 -4.02 -2.86
N PHE A 156 -6.62 -4.59 -2.66
CA PHE A 156 -5.61 -4.09 -1.73
C PHE A 156 -5.12 -2.70 -2.13
N TRP A 157 -4.80 -2.49 -3.41
CA TRP A 157 -4.38 -1.18 -3.92
C TRP A 157 -5.48 -0.14 -3.84
N ALA A 158 -6.74 -0.52 -4.00
CA ALA A 158 -7.86 0.42 -3.83
C ALA A 158 -7.93 0.94 -2.39
N GLN A 159 -7.81 0.06 -1.38
CA GLN A 159 -7.77 0.47 0.03
C GLN A 159 -6.56 1.36 0.34
N GLU A 160 -5.38 0.97 -0.15
CA GLU A 160 -4.15 1.75 0.03
C GLU A 160 -4.25 3.15 -0.61
N ARG A 161 -4.82 3.22 -1.83
CA ARG A 161 -5.01 4.47 -2.57
C ARG A 161 -5.98 5.41 -1.86
N ALA A 162 -7.09 4.88 -1.34
CA ALA A 162 -8.05 5.65 -0.56
C ALA A 162 -7.42 6.21 0.72
N ALA A 163 -6.70 5.38 1.48
CA ALA A 163 -6.00 5.82 2.69
C ALA A 163 -4.95 6.90 2.39
N ARG A 164 -4.22 6.75 1.27
CA ARG A 164 -3.23 7.73 0.82
C ARG A 164 -3.85 9.06 0.41
N GLN A 165 -4.95 9.04 -0.34
CA GLN A 165 -5.67 10.25 -0.74
C GLN A 165 -6.23 11.01 0.47
N ALA A 166 -6.70 10.26 1.47
CA ALA A 166 -7.19 10.80 2.74
C ALA A 166 -6.08 11.13 3.76
N LYS A 167 -4.80 10.90 3.43
CA LYS A 167 -3.62 11.12 4.30
C LYS A 167 -3.77 10.44 5.67
N LEU A 168 -4.25 9.20 5.69
CA LEU A 168 -4.45 8.45 6.93
C LEU A 168 -3.18 7.73 7.37
N GLY A 169 -2.95 7.67 8.69
CA GLY A 169 -1.89 6.86 9.30
C GLY A 169 -0.51 7.16 8.72
N LEU A 170 0.15 6.15 8.16
CA LEU A 170 1.45 6.28 7.50
C LEU A 170 1.45 7.41 6.45
N TRP A 171 0.35 7.59 5.72
CA TRP A 171 0.26 8.53 4.62
C TRP A 171 0.15 10.00 5.03
N SER A 172 0.04 10.32 6.33
CA SER A 172 0.19 11.70 6.83
C SER A 172 1.64 12.13 6.96
N GLU A 173 2.57 11.18 7.03
CA GLU A 173 3.99 11.44 7.26
C GLU A 173 4.76 11.54 5.94
N PRO A 174 5.63 12.56 5.76
CA PRO A 174 6.49 12.68 4.58
C PRO A 174 7.36 11.45 4.33
N TYR A 175 7.69 10.71 5.39
CA TYR A 175 8.55 9.53 5.31
C TYR A 175 7.93 8.34 4.54
N TYR A 176 6.60 8.20 4.54
CA TYR A 176 5.93 7.04 3.91
C TYR A 176 5.27 7.38 2.57
N VAL A 177 5.41 8.62 2.09
CA VAL A 177 4.90 9.00 0.77
C VAL A 177 5.59 8.23 -0.35
N ILE A 178 4.97 8.23 -1.52
CA ILE A 178 5.55 7.62 -2.71
C ILE A 178 6.78 8.43 -3.14
N LEU A 179 7.94 7.78 -3.18
CA LEU A 179 9.17 8.42 -3.62
C LEU A 179 9.22 8.55 -5.15
N ALA A 180 9.84 9.60 -5.64
CA ALA A 180 10.08 9.74 -7.06
C ALA A 180 11.13 8.71 -7.51
N ALA A 181 10.84 7.94 -8.55
CA ALA A 181 11.72 6.87 -9.01
C ALA A 181 13.03 7.39 -9.65
N ASP A 182 13.12 8.69 -9.93
CA ASP A 182 14.32 9.41 -10.37
C ASP A 182 15.05 10.15 -9.23
N SER A 183 14.59 10.05 -7.98
CA SER A 183 15.29 10.56 -6.78
C SER A 183 16.26 9.51 -6.22
N GLY A 184 17.38 9.27 -6.89
CA GLY A 184 18.36 8.25 -6.49
C GLY A 184 18.85 8.37 -5.04
N ALA A 185 19.16 9.58 -4.57
CA ALA A 185 19.65 9.82 -3.22
C ALA A 185 18.62 9.47 -2.13
N GLU A 186 17.36 9.88 -2.32
CA GLU A 186 16.26 9.56 -1.41
C GLU A 186 15.99 8.06 -1.38
N LEU A 187 16.01 7.40 -2.55
CA LEU A 187 15.83 5.96 -2.64
C LEU A 187 16.97 5.19 -1.97
N SER A 188 18.23 5.61 -2.15
CA SER A 188 19.38 4.98 -1.48
C SER A 188 19.32 5.13 0.04
N ALA A 189 18.77 6.24 0.56
CA ALA A 189 18.53 6.41 1.99
C ALA A 189 17.53 5.37 2.55
N GLU A 190 16.67 4.82 1.70
CA GLU A 190 15.72 3.77 2.04
C GLU A 190 16.29 2.35 1.89
N ARG A 191 17.61 2.16 1.74
CA ARG A 191 18.23 0.82 1.66
C ARG A 191 17.80 -0.08 2.81
N GLY A 192 17.40 -1.30 2.44
CA GLY A 192 16.92 -2.34 3.37
C GLY A 192 15.48 -2.13 3.82
N ARG A 193 14.75 -1.16 3.24
CA ARG A 193 13.39 -0.81 3.64
C ARG A 193 12.42 -1.06 2.50
N PHE A 194 11.18 -1.37 2.88
CA PHE A 194 10.10 -1.47 1.92
C PHE A 194 9.66 -0.06 1.51
N THR A 195 9.65 0.17 0.20
CA THR A 195 9.39 1.49 -0.40
C THR A 195 8.44 1.35 -1.57
N VAL A 196 7.62 2.38 -1.77
CA VAL A 196 6.80 2.55 -2.96
C VAL A 196 7.38 3.73 -3.73
N ALA A 197 7.80 3.49 -4.96
CA ALA A 197 8.38 4.50 -5.83
C ALA A 197 7.52 4.65 -7.09
N GLU A 198 7.45 5.84 -7.67
CA GLU A 198 6.71 6.10 -8.90
C GLU A 198 7.50 6.98 -9.85
N GLY A 199 7.46 6.66 -11.12
CA GLY A 199 8.09 7.50 -12.14
C GLY A 199 7.84 7.00 -13.55
N LYS A 200 8.39 7.72 -14.51
CA LYS A 200 8.37 7.33 -15.92
C LYS A 200 9.54 6.39 -16.20
N VAL A 201 9.27 5.23 -16.78
CA VAL A 201 10.32 4.30 -17.19
C VAL A 201 11.15 4.95 -18.29
N TRP A 202 12.45 5.10 -18.04
CA TRP A 202 13.40 5.65 -19.00
C TRP A 202 13.71 4.64 -20.11
N SER A 203 14.03 3.40 -19.76
CA SER A 203 14.35 2.34 -20.73
C SER A 203 14.15 0.95 -20.13
N VAL A 204 13.91 -0.04 -20.98
CA VAL A 204 13.91 -1.45 -20.59
C VAL A 204 15.03 -2.15 -21.36
N ARG A 205 15.93 -2.83 -20.64
CA ARG A 205 17.09 -3.53 -21.21
C ARG A 205 17.11 -4.96 -20.73
N GLU A 206 17.70 -5.84 -21.51
CA GLU A 206 17.88 -7.25 -21.14
C GLU A 206 19.36 -7.59 -21.23
N SER A 207 19.90 -8.22 -20.19
CA SER A 207 21.29 -8.68 -20.16
C SER A 207 21.44 -9.80 -19.15
N ALA A 208 22.25 -10.82 -19.49
CA ALA A 208 22.61 -11.92 -18.58
C ALA A 208 21.41 -12.54 -17.85
N GLY A 209 20.30 -12.81 -18.56
CA GLY A 209 19.10 -13.41 -17.99
C GLY A 209 18.30 -12.50 -17.05
N THR A 210 18.60 -11.20 -17.01
CA THR A 210 17.87 -10.20 -16.22
C THR A 210 17.29 -9.12 -17.12
N ILE A 211 16.04 -8.75 -16.85
CA ILE A 211 15.37 -7.59 -17.44
C ILE A 211 15.52 -6.42 -16.48
N TYR A 212 16.08 -5.32 -16.96
CA TYR A 212 16.32 -4.08 -16.23
C TYR A 212 15.35 -3.01 -16.71
N ILE A 213 14.48 -2.55 -15.82
CA ILE A 213 13.59 -1.41 -16.03
C ILE A 213 14.24 -0.22 -15.31
N ASN A 214 14.79 0.71 -16.08
CA ASN A 214 15.53 1.85 -15.55
C ASN A 214 14.64 3.09 -15.53
N PHE A 215 14.68 3.86 -14.44
CA PHE A 215 13.95 5.12 -14.31
C PHE A 215 14.80 6.36 -14.61
N GLY A 216 16.10 6.20 -14.78
CA GLY A 216 17.03 7.27 -15.17
C GLY A 216 18.09 6.82 -16.17
N ARG A 217 18.87 7.78 -16.67
CA ARG A 217 19.98 7.53 -17.61
C ARG A 217 21.14 6.81 -16.93
N ARG A 218 21.37 7.11 -15.65
CA ARG A 218 22.45 6.57 -14.82
C ARG A 218 21.82 5.77 -13.68
N TRP A 219 22.26 4.53 -13.49
CA TRP A 219 21.73 3.63 -12.45
C TRP A 219 21.99 4.11 -11.03
N ALA A 220 23.02 4.93 -10.80
CA ALA A 220 23.33 5.49 -9.48
C ALA A 220 22.36 6.60 -9.05
N GLU A 221 21.66 7.20 -10.02
CA GLU A 221 20.87 8.43 -9.82
C GLU A 221 19.36 8.16 -9.82
N ALA A 222 18.93 6.93 -10.11
CA ALA A 222 17.52 6.58 -10.22
C ALA A 222 17.30 5.11 -9.90
N LEU A 223 16.05 4.75 -9.60
CA LEU A 223 15.64 3.38 -9.38
C LEU A 223 15.94 2.51 -10.60
N THR A 224 16.43 1.30 -10.32
CA THR A 224 16.44 0.19 -11.28
C THR A 224 15.57 -0.94 -10.76
N VAL A 225 14.58 -1.37 -11.52
CA VAL A 225 13.78 -2.56 -11.20
C VAL A 225 14.29 -3.72 -12.04
N THR A 226 14.50 -4.87 -11.42
CA THR A 226 14.98 -6.06 -12.13
C THR A 226 14.00 -7.20 -12.03
N ILE A 227 13.77 -7.88 -13.15
CA ILE A 227 12.95 -9.08 -13.26
C ILE A 227 13.82 -10.20 -13.83
N SER A 228 13.74 -11.41 -13.27
CA SER A 228 14.38 -12.58 -13.88
C SER A 228 13.74 -12.86 -15.23
N LYS A 229 14.53 -13.19 -16.26
CA LYS A 229 14.00 -13.57 -17.57
C LYS A 229 13.07 -14.79 -17.48
N HIS A 230 13.25 -15.65 -16.47
CA HIS A 230 12.34 -16.75 -16.18
C HIS A 230 10.92 -16.29 -15.80
N ASP A 231 10.81 -15.17 -15.09
CA ASP A 231 9.52 -14.65 -14.61
C ASP A 231 8.79 -13.81 -15.66
N GLU A 232 9.44 -13.47 -16.78
CA GLU A 232 8.87 -12.59 -17.81
C GLU A 232 7.50 -13.06 -18.31
N GLY A 233 7.32 -14.38 -18.49
CA GLY A 233 6.06 -14.97 -18.92
C GLY A 233 4.92 -14.66 -17.94
N ALA A 234 5.18 -14.72 -16.63
CA ALA A 234 4.19 -14.39 -15.60
C ALA A 234 3.82 -12.90 -15.62
N PHE A 235 4.81 -12.02 -15.80
CA PHE A 235 4.57 -10.58 -15.97
C PHE A 235 3.76 -10.27 -17.24
N ALA A 236 4.07 -10.93 -18.36
CA ALA A 236 3.34 -10.76 -19.60
C ALA A 236 1.89 -11.25 -19.49
N ALA A 237 1.67 -12.42 -18.89
CA ALA A 237 0.35 -13.00 -18.66
C ALA A 237 -0.54 -12.10 -17.76
N ALA A 238 0.07 -11.41 -16.79
CA ALA A 238 -0.62 -10.45 -15.93
C ALA A 238 -0.81 -9.06 -16.57
N GLY A 239 -0.49 -8.89 -17.87
CA GLY A 239 -0.65 -7.62 -18.59
C GLY A 239 0.46 -6.59 -18.33
N VAL A 240 1.52 -6.98 -17.62
CA VAL A 240 2.65 -6.13 -17.21
C VAL A 240 3.94 -6.53 -17.95
N ALA A 241 3.83 -6.82 -19.25
CA ALA A 241 4.97 -7.24 -20.07
C ALA A 241 6.11 -6.20 -20.00
N PRO A 242 7.31 -6.56 -19.51
CA PRO A 242 8.35 -5.58 -19.16
C PRO A 242 8.69 -4.60 -20.28
N LYS A 243 8.88 -5.08 -21.52
CA LYS A 243 9.17 -4.21 -22.68
C LYS A 243 8.11 -3.14 -22.94
N ARG A 244 6.83 -3.44 -22.65
CA ARG A 244 5.71 -2.49 -22.85
C ARG A 244 5.66 -1.39 -21.79
N LEU A 245 6.47 -1.50 -20.73
CA LEU A 245 6.58 -0.48 -19.69
C LEU A 245 7.47 0.69 -20.11
N GLU A 246 8.27 0.56 -21.17
CA GLU A 246 9.12 1.65 -21.61
C GLU A 246 8.31 2.92 -21.90
N LYS A 247 8.79 4.06 -21.37
CA LYS A 247 8.11 5.37 -21.40
C LYS A 247 6.76 5.44 -20.67
N ARG A 248 6.27 4.36 -20.07
CA ARG A 248 5.05 4.39 -19.24
C ARG A 248 5.39 4.94 -17.86
N ARG A 249 4.40 5.57 -17.23
CA ARG A 249 4.46 5.90 -15.81
C ARG A 249 3.99 4.70 -15.02
N VAL A 250 4.80 4.27 -14.06
CA VAL A 250 4.52 3.09 -13.25
C VAL A 250 4.85 3.38 -11.79
N ARG A 251 4.15 2.68 -10.91
CA ARG A 251 4.40 2.63 -9.48
C ARG A 251 4.94 1.25 -9.13
N VAL A 252 6.06 1.21 -8.43
CA VAL A 252 6.75 -0.04 -8.07
C VAL A 252 6.90 -0.12 -6.57
N ARG A 253 6.66 -1.30 -6.01
CA ARG A 253 6.79 -1.56 -4.57
C ARG A 253 7.73 -2.73 -4.31
N GLY A 254 8.55 -2.59 -3.26
CA GLY A 254 9.51 -3.61 -2.89
C GLY A 254 10.54 -3.12 -1.89
N TRP A 255 11.44 -4.03 -1.53
CA TRP A 255 12.58 -3.71 -0.67
C TRP A 255 13.67 -3.04 -1.51
N ILE A 256 14.17 -1.88 -1.05
CA ILE A 256 15.31 -1.23 -1.69
C ILE A 256 16.58 -2.01 -1.36
N GLU A 257 17.19 -2.56 -2.39
CA GLU A 257 18.56 -3.05 -2.38
C GLU A 257 19.50 -1.97 -2.91
N GLU A 258 20.80 -2.10 -2.63
CA GLU A 258 21.81 -1.25 -3.24
C GLU A 258 22.88 -2.12 -3.91
N ARG A 259 22.98 -1.98 -5.23
CA ARG A 259 24.02 -2.60 -6.05
C ARG A 259 24.52 -1.55 -7.03
N ALA A 260 25.41 -0.70 -6.54
CA ALA A 260 25.87 0.51 -7.19
C ALA A 260 24.78 1.62 -7.31
N GLY A 261 23.50 1.29 -7.36
CA GLY A 261 22.39 2.23 -7.17
C GLY A 261 21.17 1.59 -6.51
N PRO A 262 20.11 2.37 -6.23
CA PRO A 262 18.89 1.86 -5.62
C PRO A 262 18.17 0.90 -6.56
N ARG A 263 17.82 -0.28 -6.06
CA ARG A 263 17.24 -1.36 -6.85
C ARG A 263 16.06 -2.02 -6.15
N ILE A 264 15.05 -2.42 -6.92
CA ILE A 264 14.00 -3.35 -6.47
C ILE A 264 14.05 -4.62 -7.33
N GLY A 265 14.17 -5.77 -6.67
CA GLY A 265 13.92 -7.08 -7.30
C GLY A 265 12.42 -7.32 -7.40
N ALA A 266 11.91 -7.45 -8.62
CA ALA A 266 10.51 -7.76 -8.89
C ALA A 266 10.37 -9.24 -9.27
N THR A 267 9.70 -10.00 -8.41
CA THR A 267 9.42 -11.44 -8.56
C THR A 267 7.95 -11.71 -8.86
N ARG A 268 7.07 -10.72 -8.62
CA ARG A 268 5.63 -10.81 -8.87
C ARG A 268 5.14 -9.62 -9.71
N PRO A 269 4.23 -9.83 -10.67
CA PRO A 269 3.65 -8.75 -11.48
C PRO A 269 3.00 -7.64 -10.64
N GLU A 270 2.40 -8.01 -9.50
CA GLU A 270 1.69 -7.14 -8.57
C GLU A 270 2.63 -6.15 -7.84
N GLN A 271 3.95 -6.29 -8.00
CA GLN A 271 4.87 -5.25 -7.57
C GLN A 271 4.79 -3.99 -8.43
N ILE A 272 4.27 -4.08 -9.66
CA ILE A 272 4.26 -3.01 -10.64
C ILE A 272 2.81 -2.64 -11.01
N GLU A 273 2.43 -1.43 -10.64
CA GLU A 273 1.17 -0.78 -11.04
C GLU A 273 1.44 0.14 -12.23
N ILE A 274 0.72 -0.02 -13.33
CA ILE A 274 0.72 0.97 -14.40
C ILE A 274 -0.13 2.14 -13.93
N VAL A 275 0.48 3.31 -13.80
CA VAL A 275 -0.23 4.53 -13.41
C VAL A 275 -0.72 5.15 -14.71
N GLU A 276 -2.01 4.95 -15.01
CA GLU A 276 -2.61 5.62 -16.17
C GLU A 276 -2.42 7.14 -16.04
N SER A 277 -2.06 7.75 -17.16
CA SER A 277 -2.09 9.20 -17.28
C SER A 277 -3.55 9.57 -17.42
N ASN A 278 -4.16 10.02 -16.32
CA ASN A 278 -5.43 10.72 -16.39
C ASN A 278 -5.19 12.05 -17.14
#